data_AF-A0A661CQF8-F1
#
_entry.id   AF-A0A661CQF8-F1
#
_cell.length_a   1.000
_cell.length_b   1.000
_cell.length_c   1.000
_cell.angle_alpha   90.00
_cell.angle_beta   90.00
_cell.angle_gamma   90.00
#
_symmetry.space_group_name_H-M   'P 1'
#
loop_
_entity.id
_entity.type
_entity.pdbx_description
1 polymer ?
#
loop_
_entity_poly.entity_id
_entity_poly.type
_entity_poly.pdbx_seq_one_letter_code
_entity_poly.pdbx_strand_id
1 'polypeptide(L)'
;MRFFTDRHQNYCGIDLHARSMYLCIQNLEGKVVLHRNMQAGPEPFLKAIEPFREDVVVGVECIFTWYWLADLCAEHNIPFILGHALYMKAIHGGKAKNDRIDSRKIAALMRGGTFPMAYVYPARMRATRDLLRRRNHLTRKRADLLSHIQNTNSQYNMEPFEANISYKRNRVGVAEQFVDPDVRMSMQADLELIALLDDLKNRLELHILHNAKDHDPQALYRLRTVPGIGPIISLVILYEIGDISRFPRVQDFASYARLVKCAKESAGKRNGTGGSKIGNVHLKWAFSEAAVLFLRGNSEGMKFRKKLEKKHGKAKSLSILAHKLGRAVYYVLKRDQAFDMAKFVRT
;
A
#
# COMPACT_ATOMS: atom_id res chain seq x y z
N MET A 1 9.34 0.05 14.72
CA MET A 1 8.13 0.90 14.82
C MET A 1 8.59 2.28 15.26
N ARG A 2 8.01 3.37 14.73
CA ARG A 2 8.32 4.73 15.19
C ARG A 2 7.18 5.20 16.09
N PHE A 3 7.54 5.80 17.21
CA PHE A 3 6.59 6.41 18.13
C PHE A 3 6.70 7.92 18.04
N PHE A 4 5.58 8.60 18.25
CA PHE A 4 5.58 10.04 18.46
C PHE A 4 6.19 10.35 19.83
N THR A 5 7.15 11.27 19.87
CA THR A 5 7.92 11.60 21.09
C THR A 5 7.98 13.10 21.39
N ASP A 6 7.43 13.94 20.51
CA ASP A 6 7.50 15.38 20.67
C ASP A 6 6.56 15.84 21.80
N ARG A 7 6.95 16.93 22.48
CA ARG A 7 6.21 17.45 23.63
C ARG A 7 5.38 18.66 23.21
N HIS A 8 4.15 18.72 23.71
CA HIS A 8 3.18 19.79 23.48
C HIS A 8 2.45 20.09 24.78
N GLN A 9 1.94 21.31 24.95
CA GLN A 9 1.07 21.66 26.07
C GLN A 9 -0.25 20.89 26.02
N ASN A 10 -0.79 20.66 24.82
CA ASN A 10 -2.08 19.99 24.62
C ASN A 10 -2.00 18.85 23.59
N TYR A 11 -2.67 17.73 23.91
CA TYR A 11 -2.73 16.53 23.09
C TYR A 11 -4.18 16.23 22.72
N CYS A 12 -4.55 16.47 21.47
CA CYS A 12 -5.89 16.30 20.93
C CYS A 12 -6.04 14.94 20.23
N GLY A 13 -6.53 13.95 20.95
CA GLY A 13 -6.88 12.65 20.38
C GLY A 13 -8.30 12.63 19.83
N ILE A 14 -8.45 12.19 18.58
CA ILE A 14 -9.75 12.14 17.92
C ILE A 14 -10.04 10.72 17.44
N ASP A 15 -11.17 10.18 17.88
CA ASP A 15 -11.80 9.04 17.24
C ASP A 15 -12.71 9.56 16.12
N LEU A 16 -12.21 9.46 14.89
CA LEU A 16 -12.80 10.10 13.72
C LEU A 16 -13.75 9.13 13.01
N HIS A 17 -14.96 9.59 12.66
CA HIS A 17 -15.92 8.85 11.85
C HIS A 17 -16.30 9.65 10.61
N ALA A 18 -17.20 9.12 9.77
CA ALA A 18 -17.58 9.78 8.53
C ALA A 18 -18.38 11.08 8.74
N ARG A 19 -19.17 11.17 9.82
CA ARG A 19 -20.07 12.32 10.11
C ARG A 19 -19.92 12.86 11.53
N SER A 20 -19.21 12.16 12.39
CA SER A 20 -18.96 12.53 13.78
C SER A 20 -17.49 12.41 14.10
N MET A 21 -17.05 13.11 15.12
CA MET A 21 -15.72 12.96 15.70
C MET A 21 -15.81 13.10 17.20
N TYR A 22 -15.24 12.13 17.92
CA TYR A 22 -15.12 12.21 19.36
C TYR A 22 -13.74 12.77 19.70
N LEU A 23 -13.73 13.94 20.32
CA LEU A 23 -12.51 14.70 20.57
C LEU A 23 -12.18 14.68 22.06
N CYS A 24 -10.95 14.35 22.40
CA CYS A 24 -10.40 14.45 23.75
C CYS A 24 -9.10 15.25 23.73
N ILE A 25 -9.01 16.31 24.54
CA ILE A 25 -7.77 17.06 24.76
C ILE A 25 -7.30 16.81 26.18
N GLN A 26 -6.04 16.39 26.30
CA GLN A 26 -5.33 16.31 27.56
C GLN A 26 -4.19 17.33 27.57
N ASN A 27 -4.00 18.00 28.69
CA ASN A 27 -2.82 18.83 28.88
C ASN A 27 -1.59 17.97 29.25
N LEU A 28 -0.43 18.60 29.45
CA LEU A 28 0.83 17.92 29.78
C LEU A 28 0.74 17.10 31.08
N GLU A 29 0.02 17.59 32.09
CA GLU A 29 -0.22 16.88 33.36
C GLU A 29 -1.18 15.68 33.21
N GLY A 30 -1.81 15.54 32.05
CA GLY A 30 -2.78 14.47 31.74
C GLY A 30 -4.20 14.77 32.18
N LYS A 31 -4.47 16.00 32.66
CA LYS A 31 -5.83 16.48 32.94
C LYS A 31 -6.59 16.62 31.63
N VAL A 32 -7.81 16.08 31.60
CA VAL A 32 -8.71 16.24 30.46
C VAL A 32 -9.30 17.65 30.51
N VAL A 33 -9.02 18.45 29.49
CA VAL A 33 -9.48 19.85 29.37
C VAL A 33 -10.62 20.02 28.38
N LEU A 34 -10.82 19.05 27.48
CA LEU A 34 -11.97 18.96 26.59
C LEU A 34 -12.28 17.49 26.30
N HIS A 35 -13.56 17.08 26.36
CA HIS A 35 -13.97 15.73 25.98
C HIS A 35 -15.42 15.70 25.52
N ARG A 36 -15.67 15.63 24.21
CA ARG A 36 -17.03 15.66 23.67
C ARG A 36 -17.13 15.03 22.28
N ASN A 37 -18.33 14.54 21.95
CA ASN A 37 -18.71 14.19 20.59
C ASN A 37 -19.21 15.42 19.84
N MET A 38 -18.94 15.51 18.54
CA MET A 38 -19.44 16.59 17.68
C MET A 38 -19.52 16.14 16.23
N GLN A 39 -20.19 16.95 15.40
CA GLN A 39 -20.22 16.76 13.96
C GLN A 39 -18.79 16.85 13.37
N ALA A 40 -18.44 15.92 12.50
CA ALA A 40 -17.18 15.99 11.77
C ALA A 40 -17.28 17.08 10.70
N GLY A 41 -16.37 18.06 10.78
CA GLY A 41 -16.27 19.13 9.80
C GLY A 41 -15.21 20.17 10.21
N PRO A 42 -14.78 21.04 9.29
CA PRO A 42 -13.76 22.04 9.55
C PRO A 42 -14.15 23.04 10.65
N GLU A 43 -15.31 23.70 10.53
CA GLU A 43 -15.68 24.76 11.49
C GLU A 43 -15.92 24.21 12.91
N PRO A 44 -16.65 23.09 13.11
CA PRO A 44 -16.79 22.49 14.44
C PRO A 44 -15.44 22.12 15.07
N PHE A 45 -14.51 21.60 14.27
CA PHE A 45 -13.17 21.24 14.73
C PHE A 45 -12.37 22.47 15.18
N LEU A 46 -12.24 23.47 14.31
CA LEU A 46 -11.46 24.67 14.59
C LEU A 46 -11.98 25.42 15.81
N LYS A 47 -13.30 25.57 15.92
CA LYS A 47 -13.95 26.18 17.08
C LYS A 47 -13.70 25.39 18.37
N ALA A 48 -13.61 24.06 18.29
CA ALA A 48 -13.35 23.22 19.46
C ALA A 48 -11.92 23.35 19.97
N ILE A 49 -10.94 23.50 19.08
CA ILE A 49 -9.52 23.58 19.44
C ILE A 49 -9.03 25.01 19.65
N GLU A 50 -9.83 26.03 19.32
CA GLU A 50 -9.51 27.45 19.42
C GLU A 50 -8.79 27.84 20.74
N PRO A 51 -9.27 27.42 21.94
CA PRO A 51 -8.61 27.76 23.21
C PRO A 51 -7.22 27.15 23.40
N PHE A 52 -6.83 26.17 22.57
CA PHE A 52 -5.60 25.38 22.69
C PHE A 52 -4.66 25.59 21.51
N ARG A 53 -4.98 26.54 20.60
CA ARG A 53 -4.29 26.70 19.30
C ARG A 53 -2.81 27.05 19.39
N GLU A 54 -2.37 27.63 20.50
CA GLU A 54 -0.97 28.01 20.73
C GLU A 54 -0.04 26.80 20.69
N ASP A 55 -0.42 25.70 21.33
CA ASP A 55 0.38 24.47 21.35
C ASP A 55 -0.51 23.23 21.55
N VAL A 56 -1.02 22.71 20.42
CA VAL A 56 -1.81 21.48 20.35
C VAL A 56 -1.33 20.57 19.23
N VAL A 57 -1.14 19.28 19.55
CA VAL A 57 -0.93 18.23 18.54
C VAL A 57 -2.21 17.41 18.36
N VAL A 58 -2.55 17.11 17.12
CA VAL A 58 -3.75 16.36 16.75
C VAL A 58 -3.35 14.97 16.29
N GLY A 59 -3.94 13.94 16.92
CA GLY A 59 -3.73 12.54 16.58
C GLY A 59 -5.02 11.84 16.22
N VAL A 60 -5.00 11.06 15.14
CA VAL A 60 -6.13 10.19 14.75
C VAL A 60 -5.63 8.81 14.33
N GLU A 61 -6.48 7.79 14.42
CA GLU A 61 -6.17 6.47 13.83
C GLU A 61 -6.25 6.51 12.29
N CYS A 62 -5.36 5.78 11.61
CA CYS A 62 -5.37 5.64 10.16
C CYS A 62 -6.55 4.81 9.64
N ILE A 63 -7.70 5.46 9.46
CA ILE A 63 -8.87 4.93 8.75
C ILE A 63 -9.09 5.68 7.41
N PHE A 64 -10.27 5.65 6.81
CA PHE A 64 -10.49 6.28 5.49
C PHE A 64 -10.81 7.79 5.55
N THR A 65 -11.13 8.33 6.73
CA THR A 65 -11.69 9.69 6.89
C THR A 65 -10.68 10.77 7.25
N TRP A 66 -9.37 10.48 7.34
CA TRP A 66 -8.39 11.44 7.89
C TRP A 66 -7.90 12.53 6.92
N TYR A 67 -8.09 12.38 5.59
CA TYR A 67 -7.48 13.28 4.60
C TYR A 67 -7.83 14.75 4.85
N TRP A 68 -9.13 15.07 4.98
CA TRP A 68 -9.59 16.44 5.16
C TRP A 68 -9.04 17.07 6.44
N LEU A 69 -8.94 16.29 7.52
CA LEU A 69 -8.45 16.79 8.81
C LEU A 69 -6.95 17.04 8.77
N ALA A 70 -6.17 16.16 8.13
CA ALA A 70 -4.74 16.39 7.94
C ALA A 70 -4.47 17.62 7.07
N ASP A 71 -5.28 17.83 6.03
CA ASP A 71 -5.16 18.99 5.14
C ASP A 71 -5.52 20.28 5.87
N LEU A 72 -6.62 20.27 6.62
CA LEU A 72 -7.05 21.39 7.46
C LEU A 72 -6.01 21.73 8.52
N CYS A 73 -5.45 20.71 9.20
CA CYS A 73 -4.37 20.92 10.14
C CYS A 73 -3.14 21.55 9.47
N ALA A 74 -2.76 21.08 8.28
CA ALA A 74 -1.64 21.67 7.54
C ALA A 74 -1.91 23.14 7.14
N GLU A 75 -3.10 23.46 6.64
CA GLU A 75 -3.53 24.82 6.29
C GLU A 75 -3.44 25.79 7.47
N HIS A 76 -3.77 25.30 8.67
CA HIS A 76 -3.79 26.08 9.90
C HIS A 76 -2.51 25.96 10.75
N ASN A 77 -1.45 25.35 10.22
CA ASN A 77 -0.17 25.09 10.91
C ASN A 77 -0.33 24.34 12.24
N ILE A 78 -1.24 23.37 12.28
CA ILE A 78 -1.48 22.48 13.44
C ILE A 78 -0.69 21.18 13.23
N PRO A 79 0.19 20.78 14.17
CA PRO A 79 0.84 19.47 14.13
C PRO A 79 -0.19 18.33 14.06
N PHE A 80 -0.12 17.53 13.00
CA PHE A 80 -1.00 16.39 12.80
C PHE A 80 -0.18 15.10 12.70
N ILE A 81 -0.60 14.09 13.46
CA ILE A 81 0.01 12.76 13.44
C ILE A 81 -1.04 11.68 13.19
N LEU A 82 -0.63 10.65 12.48
CA LEU A 82 -1.50 9.55 12.09
C LEU A 82 -1.07 8.27 12.80
N GLY A 83 -2.02 7.59 13.42
CA GLY A 83 -1.80 6.36 14.18
C GLY A 83 -1.85 5.13 13.29
N HIS A 84 -0.89 4.24 13.42
CA HIS A 84 -0.86 3.01 12.65
C HIS A 84 -1.91 2.01 13.19
N ALA A 85 -3.05 1.87 12.50
CA ALA A 85 -4.23 1.13 12.95
C ALA A 85 -3.95 -0.27 13.57
N LEU A 86 -3.08 -1.07 12.96
CA LEU A 86 -2.74 -2.40 13.51
C LEU A 86 -2.07 -2.31 14.88
N TYR A 87 -1.19 -1.34 15.07
CA TYR A 87 -0.41 -1.18 16.30
C TYR A 87 -1.18 -0.43 17.36
N MET A 88 -2.00 0.55 16.96
CA MET A 88 -3.01 1.16 17.82
C MET A 88 -3.85 0.06 18.46
N LYS A 89 -4.49 -0.81 17.66
CA LYS A 89 -5.29 -1.95 18.14
C LYS A 89 -4.54 -2.88 19.11
N ALA A 90 -3.25 -3.15 18.88
CA ALA A 90 -2.45 -4.01 19.74
C ALA A 90 -2.17 -3.38 21.11
N ILE A 91 -2.01 -2.06 21.17
CA ILE A 91 -1.85 -1.31 22.42
C ILE A 91 -3.23 -1.13 23.12
N HIS A 92 -4.33 -1.18 22.35
CA HIS A 92 -5.69 -0.83 22.76
C HIS A 92 -6.53 -1.93 23.46
N GLY A 93 -5.93 -3.05 23.88
CA GLY A 93 -6.61 -4.30 24.30
C GLY A 93 -7.48 -4.29 25.57
N GLY A 94 -8.26 -3.23 25.84
CA GLY A 94 -9.19 -3.16 26.97
C GLY A 94 -10.55 -3.82 26.71
N LYS A 95 -11.21 -4.28 27.78
CA LYS A 95 -12.53 -4.96 27.73
C LYS A 95 -13.68 -4.04 27.27
N ALA A 96 -13.61 -2.75 27.60
CA ALA A 96 -14.57 -1.74 27.18
C ALA A 96 -14.04 -0.92 25.99
N LYS A 97 -14.88 -0.74 24.97
CA LYS A 97 -14.56 0.01 23.75
C LYS A 97 -15.74 0.93 23.40
N ASN A 98 -15.48 2.23 23.34
CA ASN A 98 -16.38 3.25 22.80
C ASN A 98 -15.57 4.48 22.38
N ASP A 99 -16.17 5.34 21.56
CA ASP A 99 -15.52 6.50 20.96
C ASP A 99 -14.94 7.48 22.00
N ARG A 100 -15.61 7.60 23.16
CA ARG A 100 -15.16 8.40 24.30
C ARG A 100 -13.84 7.88 24.87
N ILE A 101 -13.75 6.58 25.07
CA ILE A 101 -12.54 5.92 25.58
C ILE A 101 -11.43 5.96 24.52
N ASP A 102 -11.77 5.75 23.26
CA ASP A 102 -10.80 5.65 22.17
C ASP A 102 -10.12 7.00 21.89
N SER A 103 -10.88 8.10 21.84
CA SER A 103 -10.35 9.46 21.74
C SER A 103 -9.40 9.84 22.89
N ARG A 104 -9.78 9.52 24.14
CA ARG A 104 -8.92 9.77 25.32
C ARG A 104 -7.64 8.94 25.29
N LYS A 105 -7.71 7.68 24.85
CA LYS A 105 -6.53 6.82 24.71
C LYS A 105 -5.58 7.35 23.66
N ILE A 106 -6.09 7.82 22.52
CA ILE A 106 -5.25 8.46 21.49
C ILE A 106 -4.46 9.63 22.09
N ALA A 107 -5.14 10.54 22.81
CA ALA A 107 -4.48 11.66 23.50
C ALA A 107 -3.41 11.17 24.50
N ALA A 108 -3.74 10.16 25.31
CA ALA A 108 -2.85 9.61 26.31
C ALA A 108 -1.61 8.94 25.71
N LEU A 109 -1.75 8.24 24.57
CA LEU A 109 -0.64 7.61 23.85
C LEU A 109 0.33 8.65 23.30
N MET A 110 -0.18 9.77 22.77
CA MET A 110 0.65 10.86 22.29
C MET A 110 1.43 11.50 23.44
N ARG A 111 0.73 11.85 24.51
CA ARG A 111 1.33 12.42 25.72
C ARG A 111 2.37 11.51 26.35
N GLY A 112 2.11 10.20 26.35
CA GLY A 112 3.00 9.19 26.91
C GLY A 112 4.18 8.78 26.00
N GLY A 113 4.31 9.37 24.81
CA GLY A 113 5.41 9.03 23.89
C GLY A 113 5.32 7.62 23.28
N THR A 114 4.14 7.00 23.29
CA THR A 114 3.92 5.60 22.86
C THR A 114 2.94 5.48 21.70
N PHE A 115 2.56 6.59 21.08
CA PHE A 115 1.68 6.62 19.92
C PHE A 115 2.38 6.09 18.65
N PRO A 116 1.98 4.93 18.09
CA PRO A 116 2.65 4.32 16.94
C PRO A 116 2.32 5.08 15.66
N MET A 117 3.32 5.69 15.03
CA MET A 117 3.10 6.54 13.85
C MET A 117 2.93 5.76 12.55
N ALA A 118 1.97 6.22 11.75
CA ALA A 118 1.80 5.95 10.33
C ALA A 118 2.25 7.16 9.50
N TYR A 119 2.45 6.95 8.20
CA TYR A 119 2.88 8.02 7.30
C TYR A 119 1.69 8.85 6.82
N VAL A 120 1.68 10.14 7.18
CA VAL A 120 0.76 11.14 6.63
C VAL A 120 1.18 11.41 5.19
N TYR A 121 0.50 10.77 4.24
CA TYR A 121 0.89 10.89 2.83
C TYR A 121 0.61 12.31 2.29
N PRO A 122 1.52 12.94 1.51
CA PRO A 122 1.35 14.32 1.06
C PRO A 122 0.10 14.54 0.21
N ALA A 123 -0.66 15.60 0.50
CA ALA A 123 -1.93 15.94 -0.17
C ALA A 123 -1.80 15.96 -1.70
N ARG A 124 -0.79 16.68 -2.20
CA ARG A 124 -0.51 16.83 -3.64
C ARG A 124 -0.41 15.51 -4.41
N MET A 125 -0.02 14.41 -3.74
CA MET A 125 0.19 13.11 -4.40
C MET A 125 -0.93 12.09 -4.14
N ARG A 126 -1.88 12.36 -3.22
CA ARG A 126 -2.87 11.35 -2.78
C ARG A 126 -3.80 10.92 -3.90
N ALA A 127 -4.39 11.88 -4.62
CA ALA A 127 -5.39 11.60 -5.65
C ALA A 127 -4.84 10.65 -6.73
N THR A 128 -3.63 10.92 -7.23
CA THR A 128 -2.99 10.07 -8.24
C THR A 128 -2.63 8.68 -7.70
N ARG A 129 -2.13 8.60 -6.46
CA ARG A 129 -1.88 7.31 -5.80
C ARG A 129 -3.16 6.49 -5.69
N ASP A 130 -4.25 7.12 -5.27
CA ASP A 130 -5.53 6.44 -5.05
C ASP A 130 -6.13 5.99 -6.39
N LEU A 131 -5.93 6.77 -7.47
CA LEU A 131 -6.27 6.36 -8.83
C LEU A 131 -5.46 5.15 -9.32
N LEU A 132 -4.15 5.11 -9.05
CA LEU A 132 -3.29 3.94 -9.33
C LEU A 132 -3.77 2.69 -8.57
N ARG A 133 -4.15 2.85 -7.29
CA ARG A 133 -4.74 1.78 -6.48
C ARG A 133 -6.07 1.30 -7.07
N ARG A 134 -6.93 2.21 -7.55
CA ARG A 134 -8.19 1.86 -8.22
C ARG A 134 -7.94 1.08 -9.50
N ARG A 135 -7.00 1.52 -10.35
CA ARG A 135 -6.58 0.77 -11.56
C ARG A 135 -6.12 -0.65 -11.20
N ASN A 136 -5.32 -0.79 -10.15
CA ASN A 136 -4.85 -2.11 -9.69
C ASN A 136 -6.00 -2.98 -9.15
N HIS A 137 -6.97 -2.40 -8.47
CA HIS A 137 -8.17 -3.11 -8.03
C HIS A 137 -8.97 -3.66 -9.23
N LEU A 138 -9.22 -2.86 -10.25
CA LEU A 138 -9.94 -3.28 -11.46
C LEU A 138 -9.16 -4.36 -12.24
N THR A 139 -7.84 -4.22 -12.32
CA THR A 139 -6.96 -5.23 -12.94
C THR A 139 -7.06 -6.58 -12.21
N ARG A 140 -7.16 -6.57 -10.88
CA ARG A 140 -7.35 -7.78 -10.08
C ARG A 140 -8.72 -8.40 -10.29
N LYS A 141 -9.79 -7.61 -10.28
CA LYS A 141 -11.15 -8.13 -10.57
C LYS A 141 -11.20 -8.82 -11.94
N ARG A 142 -10.57 -8.23 -12.95
CA ARG A 142 -10.44 -8.85 -14.27
C ARG A 142 -9.68 -10.18 -14.21
N ALA A 143 -8.60 -10.25 -13.44
CA ALA A 143 -7.84 -11.49 -13.26
C ALA A 143 -8.67 -12.56 -12.54
N ASP A 144 -9.45 -12.18 -11.53
CA ASP A 144 -10.33 -13.09 -10.78
C ASP A 144 -11.38 -13.73 -11.71
N LEU A 145 -11.98 -12.95 -12.63
CA LEU A 145 -12.92 -13.45 -13.65
C LEU A 145 -12.24 -14.42 -14.63
N LEU A 146 -11.05 -14.07 -15.13
CA LEU A 146 -10.28 -14.97 -16.00
C LEU A 146 -9.90 -16.28 -15.29
N SER A 147 -9.55 -16.20 -14.00
CA SER A 147 -9.28 -17.38 -13.18
C SER A 147 -10.54 -18.20 -12.93
N HIS A 148 -11.71 -17.57 -12.75
CA HIS A 148 -12.97 -18.29 -12.65
C HIS A 148 -13.23 -19.09 -13.94
N ILE A 149 -13.13 -18.47 -15.12
CA ILE A 149 -13.27 -19.18 -16.41
C ILE A 149 -12.30 -20.37 -16.51
N GLN A 150 -11.02 -20.20 -16.17
CA GLN A 150 -10.05 -21.30 -16.19
C GLN A 150 -10.38 -22.41 -15.19
N ASN A 151 -10.78 -22.04 -13.97
CA ASN A 151 -11.14 -23.02 -12.94
C ASN A 151 -12.39 -23.79 -13.33
N THR A 152 -13.39 -23.13 -13.93
CA THR A 152 -14.61 -23.77 -14.43
C THR A 152 -14.29 -24.74 -15.56
N ASN A 153 -13.39 -24.36 -16.49
CA ASN A 153 -12.90 -25.29 -17.52
C ASN A 153 -12.30 -26.57 -16.90
N SER A 154 -11.47 -26.43 -15.86
CA SER A 154 -10.92 -27.57 -15.13
C SER A 154 -11.95 -28.34 -14.30
N GLN A 155 -12.94 -27.66 -13.72
CA GLN A 155 -14.00 -28.27 -12.91
C GLN A 155 -14.84 -29.25 -13.74
N TYR A 156 -15.11 -28.91 -14.99
CA TYR A 156 -15.83 -29.78 -15.93
C TYR A 156 -14.89 -30.69 -16.74
N ASN A 157 -13.60 -30.74 -16.41
CA ASN A 157 -12.58 -31.53 -17.10
C ASN A 157 -12.59 -31.35 -18.63
N MET A 158 -12.80 -30.11 -19.06
CA MET A 158 -12.81 -29.73 -20.47
C MET A 158 -11.38 -29.60 -21.02
N GLU A 159 -11.22 -29.73 -22.33
CA GLU A 159 -9.94 -29.49 -22.99
C GLU A 159 -9.37 -28.09 -22.67
N PRO A 160 -8.05 -27.94 -22.54
CA PRO A 160 -7.43 -26.64 -22.34
C PRO A 160 -7.77 -25.68 -23.49
N PHE A 161 -7.99 -24.40 -23.18
CA PHE A 161 -8.11 -23.37 -24.21
C PHE A 161 -6.87 -23.33 -25.11
N GLU A 162 -7.08 -23.27 -26.43
CA GLU A 162 -6.00 -23.26 -27.43
C GLU A 162 -5.02 -22.09 -27.26
N ALA A 163 -5.51 -20.97 -26.72
CA ALA A 163 -4.74 -19.75 -26.59
C ALA A 163 -4.99 -19.05 -25.25
N ASN A 164 -4.07 -18.15 -24.90
CA ASN A 164 -4.13 -17.43 -23.63
C ASN A 164 -5.29 -16.40 -23.64
N ILE A 165 -6.38 -16.73 -22.94
CA ILE A 165 -7.59 -15.90 -22.83
C ILE A 165 -7.39 -14.56 -22.12
N SER A 166 -6.21 -14.29 -21.54
CA SER A 166 -5.89 -12.95 -21.03
C SER A 166 -5.81 -11.91 -22.14
N TYR A 167 -5.59 -12.32 -23.40
CA TYR A 167 -5.67 -11.46 -24.57
C TYR A 167 -7.09 -11.45 -25.14
N LYS A 168 -7.63 -10.24 -25.37
CA LYS A 168 -9.01 -10.05 -25.85
C LYS A 168 -9.33 -10.88 -27.11
N ARG A 169 -8.39 -10.95 -28.06
CA ARG A 169 -8.55 -11.67 -29.33
C ARG A 169 -8.74 -13.19 -29.18
N ASN A 170 -8.34 -13.77 -28.05
CA ASN A 170 -8.38 -15.22 -27.80
C ASN A 170 -9.66 -15.65 -27.07
N ARG A 171 -10.68 -14.80 -26.96
CA ARG A 171 -11.89 -15.06 -26.16
C ARG A 171 -13.12 -15.44 -26.99
N VAL A 172 -13.00 -15.38 -28.31
CA VAL A 172 -14.06 -15.82 -29.22
C VAL A 172 -14.23 -17.33 -29.05
N GLY A 173 -15.46 -17.81 -28.88
CA GLY A 173 -15.73 -19.25 -28.74
C GLY A 173 -15.53 -19.82 -27.33
N VAL A 174 -15.03 -19.03 -26.36
CA VAL A 174 -14.68 -19.54 -25.02
C VAL A 174 -15.90 -20.02 -24.24
N ALA A 175 -17.03 -19.32 -24.33
CA ALA A 175 -18.24 -19.74 -23.63
C ALA A 175 -18.93 -20.92 -24.33
N GLU A 176 -18.82 -20.99 -25.66
CA GLU A 176 -19.43 -22.01 -26.51
C GLU A 176 -18.86 -23.42 -26.26
N GLN A 177 -17.65 -23.50 -25.68
CA GLN A 177 -17.07 -24.76 -25.21
C GLN A 177 -17.90 -25.46 -24.12
N PHE A 178 -18.72 -24.71 -23.37
CA PHE A 178 -19.56 -25.27 -22.31
C PHE A 178 -20.93 -25.67 -22.88
N VAL A 179 -21.25 -26.96 -22.77
CA VAL A 179 -22.50 -27.56 -23.31
C VAL A 179 -23.71 -27.16 -22.45
N ASP A 180 -23.56 -27.17 -21.14
CA ASP A 180 -24.61 -26.79 -20.20
C ASP A 180 -24.95 -25.28 -20.34
N PRO A 181 -26.22 -24.92 -20.53
CA PRO A 181 -26.62 -23.54 -20.81
C PRO A 181 -26.36 -22.59 -19.64
N ASP A 182 -26.46 -23.05 -18.39
CA ASP A 182 -26.28 -22.21 -17.21
C ASP A 182 -24.80 -21.92 -16.97
N VAL A 183 -23.95 -22.94 -17.19
CA VAL A 183 -22.48 -22.76 -17.18
C VAL A 183 -22.06 -21.78 -18.27
N ARG A 184 -22.59 -21.95 -19.49
CA ARG A 184 -22.33 -21.04 -20.61
C ARG A 184 -22.73 -19.61 -20.27
N MET A 185 -23.92 -19.40 -19.72
CA MET A 185 -24.41 -18.08 -19.31
C MET A 185 -23.49 -17.44 -18.27
N SER A 186 -23.00 -18.21 -17.29
CA SER A 186 -22.02 -17.76 -16.29
C SER A 186 -20.70 -17.30 -16.94
N MET A 187 -20.18 -18.06 -17.90
CA MET A 187 -18.95 -17.69 -18.63
C MET A 187 -19.14 -16.46 -19.51
N GLN A 188 -20.32 -16.31 -20.13
CA GLN A 188 -20.67 -15.11 -20.91
C GLN A 188 -20.68 -13.85 -20.04
N ALA A 189 -21.32 -13.91 -18.86
CA ALA A 189 -21.34 -12.79 -17.92
C ALA A 189 -19.92 -12.34 -17.51
N ASP A 190 -19.03 -13.30 -17.24
CA ASP A 190 -17.62 -13.01 -16.94
C ASP A 190 -16.90 -12.37 -18.12
N LEU A 191 -17.09 -12.88 -19.34
CA LEU A 191 -16.46 -12.36 -20.55
C LEU A 191 -16.91 -10.93 -20.87
N GLU A 192 -18.20 -10.63 -20.70
CA GLU A 192 -18.76 -9.28 -20.85
C GLU A 192 -18.14 -8.31 -19.84
N LEU A 193 -18.09 -8.71 -18.56
CA LEU A 193 -17.49 -7.89 -17.52
C LEU A 193 -15.98 -7.69 -17.74
N ILE A 194 -15.26 -8.72 -18.19
CA ILE A 194 -13.85 -8.60 -18.57
C ILE A 194 -13.69 -7.58 -19.71
N ALA A 195 -14.57 -7.56 -20.70
CA ALA A 195 -14.50 -6.62 -21.82
C ALA A 195 -14.68 -5.16 -21.34
N LEU A 196 -15.65 -4.91 -20.46
CA LEU A 196 -15.85 -3.61 -19.83
C LEU A 196 -14.64 -3.18 -18.99
N LEU A 197 -14.10 -4.11 -18.19
CA LEU A 197 -12.92 -3.84 -17.36
C LEU A 197 -11.67 -3.57 -18.20
N ASP A 198 -11.51 -4.24 -19.35
CA ASP A 198 -10.41 -3.99 -20.28
C ASP A 198 -10.43 -2.54 -20.79
N ASP A 199 -11.59 -2.04 -21.23
CA ASP A 199 -11.76 -0.66 -21.69
C ASP A 199 -11.50 0.36 -20.56
N LEU A 200 -12.18 0.20 -19.42
CA LEU A 200 -12.03 1.08 -18.28
C LEU A 200 -10.59 1.17 -17.80
N LYS A 201 -9.91 0.02 -17.69
CA LYS A 201 -8.50 -0.03 -17.27
C LYS A 201 -7.61 0.73 -18.27
N ASN A 202 -7.80 0.55 -19.58
CA ASN A 202 -7.00 1.25 -20.60
C ASN A 202 -7.19 2.78 -20.52
N ARG A 203 -8.44 3.24 -20.38
CA ARG A 203 -8.74 4.66 -20.21
C ARG A 203 -8.10 5.25 -18.95
N LEU A 204 -8.14 4.54 -17.83
CA LEU A 204 -7.45 4.94 -16.60
C LEU A 204 -5.93 5.00 -16.78
N GLU A 205 -5.34 4.00 -17.43
CA GLU A 205 -3.89 3.97 -17.68
C GLU A 205 -3.44 5.15 -18.55
N LEU A 206 -4.17 5.47 -19.61
CA LEU A 206 -3.89 6.62 -20.45
C LEU A 206 -3.90 7.93 -19.64
N HIS A 207 -4.95 8.14 -18.83
CA HIS A 207 -5.05 9.32 -17.97
C HIS A 207 -3.89 9.40 -16.94
N ILE A 208 -3.58 8.28 -16.29
CA ILE A 208 -2.48 8.19 -15.31
C ILE A 208 -1.13 8.50 -15.99
N LEU A 209 -0.87 7.93 -17.16
CA LEU A 209 0.39 8.13 -17.87
C LEU A 209 0.56 9.56 -18.40
N HIS A 210 -0.54 10.28 -18.59
CA HIS A 210 -0.51 11.69 -18.96
C HIS A 210 -0.22 12.59 -17.74
N ASN A 211 -0.96 12.41 -16.65
CA ASN A 211 -0.98 13.37 -15.53
C ASN A 211 0.00 13.05 -14.37
N ALA A 212 0.42 11.80 -14.20
CA ALA A 212 1.17 11.39 -13.01
C ALA A 212 2.68 11.70 -13.08
N LYS A 213 3.18 12.14 -14.24
CA LYS A 213 4.62 12.33 -14.46
C LYS A 213 5.17 13.60 -13.81
N ASP A 214 4.30 14.55 -13.50
CA ASP A 214 4.70 15.91 -13.14
C ASP A 214 5.20 16.03 -11.69
N HIS A 215 4.88 15.06 -10.82
CA HIS A 215 5.24 15.16 -9.40
C HIS A 215 6.71 14.90 -9.09
N ASP A 216 7.37 14.00 -9.84
CA ASP A 216 8.80 13.68 -9.72
C ASP A 216 9.29 12.95 -10.99
N PRO A 217 9.52 13.69 -12.09
CA PRO A 217 9.92 13.10 -13.37
C PRO A 217 11.30 12.45 -13.31
N GLN A 218 12.20 12.96 -12.47
CA GLN A 218 13.57 12.48 -12.36
C GLN A 218 13.63 11.12 -11.63
N ALA A 219 12.91 10.95 -10.52
CA ALA A 219 12.79 9.64 -9.88
C ALA A 219 12.10 8.64 -10.82
N LEU A 220 11.07 9.07 -11.56
CA LEU A 220 10.38 8.22 -12.53
C LEU A 220 11.32 7.73 -13.64
N TYR A 221 12.15 8.62 -14.18
CA TYR A 221 13.19 8.26 -15.15
C TYR A 221 14.14 7.20 -14.58
N ARG A 222 14.70 7.45 -13.40
CA ARG A 222 15.61 6.51 -12.73
C ARG A 222 14.97 5.14 -12.47
N LEU A 223 13.72 5.10 -12.02
CA LEU A 223 13.00 3.84 -11.81
C LEU A 223 12.88 3.03 -13.10
N ARG A 224 12.65 3.69 -14.23
CA ARG A 224 12.53 3.05 -15.55
C ARG A 224 13.86 2.55 -16.12
N THR A 225 14.99 2.95 -15.56
CA THR A 225 16.31 2.38 -15.93
C THR A 225 16.48 0.94 -15.44
N VAL A 226 15.68 0.51 -14.46
CA VAL A 226 15.70 -0.86 -13.96
C VAL A 226 14.94 -1.77 -14.94
N PRO A 227 15.56 -2.82 -15.50
CA PRO A 227 14.86 -3.74 -16.39
C PRO A 227 13.63 -4.35 -15.70
N GLY A 228 12.54 -4.53 -16.45
CA GLY A 228 11.27 -5.04 -15.90
C GLY A 228 10.43 -4.01 -15.13
N ILE A 229 10.93 -2.81 -14.86
CA ILE A 229 10.13 -1.70 -14.31
C ILE A 229 9.60 -0.84 -15.48
N GLY A 230 8.40 -1.18 -15.94
CA GLY A 230 7.69 -0.42 -16.97
C GLY A 230 6.98 0.83 -16.44
N PRO A 231 6.27 1.58 -17.31
CA PRO A 231 5.64 2.85 -16.96
C PRO A 231 4.69 2.76 -15.75
N ILE A 232 3.74 1.82 -15.76
CA ILE A 232 2.78 1.65 -14.65
C ILE A 232 3.47 1.20 -13.36
N ILE A 233 4.40 0.24 -13.43
CA ILE A 233 5.13 -0.25 -12.26
C ILE A 233 5.96 0.87 -11.63
N SER A 234 6.63 1.68 -12.46
CA SER A 234 7.42 2.83 -11.97
C SER A 234 6.56 3.85 -11.24
N LEU A 235 5.35 4.16 -11.74
CA LEU A 235 4.41 5.05 -11.07
C LEU A 235 3.89 4.44 -9.76
N VAL A 236 3.52 3.16 -9.74
CA VAL A 236 3.11 2.51 -8.49
C VAL A 236 4.23 2.55 -7.45
N ILE A 237 5.47 2.28 -7.85
CA ILE A 237 6.62 2.36 -6.94
C ILE A 237 6.79 3.80 -6.42
N LEU A 238 6.79 4.79 -7.30
CA LEU A 238 6.94 6.21 -6.93
C LEU A 238 5.88 6.64 -5.91
N TYR A 239 4.60 6.41 -6.20
CA TYR A 239 3.49 6.87 -5.38
C TYR A 239 3.24 6.03 -4.11
N GLU A 240 3.73 4.80 -4.04
CA GLU A 240 3.62 4.01 -2.81
C GLU A 240 4.80 4.24 -1.87
N ILE A 241 5.96 4.65 -2.41
CA ILE A 241 7.12 5.09 -1.62
C ILE A 241 6.88 6.51 -1.10
N GLY A 242 6.52 7.45 -1.97
CA GLY A 242 6.62 8.88 -1.69
C GLY A 242 8.09 9.28 -1.55
N ASP A 243 8.44 9.96 -0.47
CA ASP A 243 9.84 10.25 -0.16
C ASP A 243 10.59 9.00 0.30
N ILE A 244 11.67 8.65 -0.41
CA ILE A 244 12.55 7.52 -0.06
C ILE A 244 13.33 7.77 1.25
N SER A 245 13.57 9.04 1.59
CA SER A 245 14.36 9.44 2.76
C SER A 245 13.72 8.98 4.08
N ARG A 246 12.40 8.77 4.10
CA ARG A 246 11.66 8.27 5.26
C ARG A 246 12.11 6.87 5.71
N PHE A 247 12.83 6.13 4.87
CA PHE A 247 13.44 4.84 5.18
C PHE A 247 14.96 4.98 5.41
N PRO A 248 15.44 5.01 6.67
CA PRO A 248 16.85 5.24 6.98
C PRO A 248 17.74 4.10 6.50
N ARG A 249 17.21 2.86 6.54
CA ARG A 249 17.92 1.67 6.09
C ARG A 249 17.13 0.94 5.00
N VAL A 250 17.86 0.26 4.12
CA VAL A 250 17.27 -0.57 3.06
C VAL A 250 16.36 -1.68 3.62
N GLN A 251 16.67 -2.20 4.81
CA GLN A 251 15.87 -3.22 5.48
C GLN A 251 14.49 -2.67 5.90
N ASP A 252 14.42 -1.40 6.30
CA ASP A 252 13.15 -0.76 6.68
C ASP A 252 12.25 -0.61 5.44
N PHE A 253 12.84 -0.24 4.30
CA PHE A 253 12.15 -0.21 3.01
C PHE A 253 11.69 -1.61 2.55
N ALA A 254 12.60 -2.59 2.59
CA ALA A 254 12.28 -3.95 2.16
C ALA A 254 11.19 -4.61 3.03
N SER A 255 11.17 -4.31 4.33
CA SER A 255 10.09 -4.66 5.25
C SER A 255 8.77 -3.99 4.86
N TYR A 256 8.79 -2.68 4.64
CA TYR A 256 7.61 -1.94 4.19
C TYR A 256 7.06 -2.48 2.85
N ALA A 257 7.90 -2.84 1.89
CA ALA A 257 7.52 -3.40 0.60
C ALA A 257 7.12 -4.90 0.65
N ARG A 258 7.09 -5.53 1.83
CA ARG A 258 6.83 -6.97 2.05
C ARG A 258 7.78 -7.90 1.28
N LEU A 259 9.03 -7.48 1.11
CA LEU A 259 10.06 -8.22 0.37
C LEU A 259 10.91 -9.13 1.26
N VAL A 260 10.75 -9.02 2.58
CA VAL A 260 11.43 -9.85 3.57
C VAL A 260 10.43 -10.68 4.34
N LYS A 261 10.88 -11.81 4.91
CA LYS A 261 10.11 -12.59 5.87
C LYS A 261 10.53 -12.19 7.27
N CYS A 262 9.59 -11.74 8.10
CA CYS A 262 9.86 -11.49 9.51
C CYS A 262 9.96 -12.83 10.24
N ALA A 263 11.11 -13.14 10.84
CA ALA A 263 11.27 -14.29 11.70
C ALA A 263 10.43 -14.10 12.98
N LYS A 264 9.78 -15.16 13.44
CA LYS A 264 9.22 -15.23 14.79
C LYS A 264 10.29 -15.87 15.66
N GLU A 265 10.86 -15.11 16.57
CA GLU A 265 11.90 -15.60 17.47
C GLU A 265 11.45 -15.36 18.92
N SER A 266 11.66 -16.36 19.78
CA SER A 266 11.44 -16.28 21.22
C SER A 266 12.54 -17.05 21.93
N ALA A 267 13.13 -16.46 22.96
CA ALA A 267 14.26 -17.04 23.70
C ALA A 267 15.38 -17.61 22.79
N GLY A 268 15.70 -16.89 21.71
CA GLY A 268 16.71 -17.31 20.72
C GLY A 268 16.29 -18.44 19.76
N LYS A 269 15.09 -19.00 19.90
CA LYS A 269 14.55 -20.04 19.01
C LYS A 269 13.63 -19.44 17.94
N ARG A 270 13.80 -19.89 16.69
CA ARG A 270 13.01 -19.44 15.54
C ARG A 270 11.75 -20.30 15.36
N ASN A 271 10.59 -19.76 15.72
CA ASN A 271 9.27 -20.39 15.67
C ASN A 271 8.50 -20.10 14.36
N GLY A 272 9.22 -19.94 13.26
CA GLY A 272 8.66 -19.68 11.93
C GLY A 272 8.67 -18.21 11.52
N THR A 273 7.64 -17.77 10.79
CA THR A 273 7.55 -16.40 10.24
C THR A 273 6.21 -15.75 10.53
N GLY A 274 6.19 -14.43 10.70
CA GLY A 274 5.01 -13.63 11.02
C GLY A 274 4.83 -12.44 10.09
N GLY A 275 3.73 -11.70 10.29
CA GLY A 275 3.52 -10.42 9.60
C GLY A 275 3.28 -10.50 8.10
N SER A 276 2.81 -11.63 7.56
CA SER A 276 2.59 -11.83 6.12
C SER A 276 1.67 -10.79 5.46
N LYS A 277 0.79 -10.15 6.26
CA LYS A 277 -0.14 -9.10 5.82
C LYS A 277 0.28 -7.68 6.22
N ILE A 278 1.44 -7.50 6.87
CA ILE A 278 1.95 -6.18 7.30
C ILE A 278 2.81 -5.57 6.19
N GLY A 279 2.71 -4.25 5.99
CA GLY A 279 3.43 -3.50 4.94
C GLY A 279 2.55 -3.15 3.74
N ASN A 280 3.16 -2.70 2.66
CA ASN A 280 2.51 -2.20 1.44
C ASN A 280 2.27 -3.31 0.41
N VAL A 281 1.01 -3.66 0.19
CA VAL A 281 0.61 -4.71 -0.77
C VAL A 281 0.83 -4.31 -2.23
N HIS A 282 0.76 -3.02 -2.55
CA HIS A 282 0.95 -2.51 -3.91
C HIS A 282 2.42 -2.58 -4.31
N LEU A 283 3.36 -2.25 -3.41
CA LEU A 283 4.78 -2.48 -3.64
C LEU A 283 5.11 -3.96 -3.76
N LYS A 284 4.52 -4.81 -2.91
CA LYS A 284 4.70 -6.26 -3.02
C LYS A 284 4.33 -6.78 -4.41
N TRP A 285 3.17 -6.37 -4.91
CA TRP A 285 2.72 -6.69 -6.26
C TRP A 285 3.71 -6.14 -7.30
N ALA A 286 4.03 -4.85 -7.26
CA ALA A 286 4.88 -4.18 -8.24
C ALA A 286 6.26 -4.85 -8.37
N PHE A 287 6.92 -5.20 -7.26
CA PHE A 287 8.20 -5.90 -7.29
C PHE A 287 8.11 -7.35 -7.73
N SER A 288 6.98 -8.02 -7.49
CA SER A 288 6.77 -9.39 -7.96
C SER A 288 6.59 -9.42 -9.48
N GLU A 289 5.82 -8.47 -10.03
CA GLU A 289 5.70 -8.26 -11.49
C GLU A 289 7.04 -7.87 -12.11
N ALA A 290 7.74 -6.89 -11.51
CA ALA A 290 9.04 -6.44 -11.98
C ALA A 290 10.05 -7.60 -12.03
N ALA A 291 10.04 -8.52 -11.06
CA ALA A 291 10.93 -9.69 -11.07
C ALA A 291 10.65 -10.65 -12.22
N VAL A 292 9.39 -10.85 -12.60
CA VAL A 292 9.03 -11.69 -13.75
C VAL A 292 9.42 -11.00 -15.06
N LEU A 293 9.13 -9.70 -15.17
CA LEU A 293 9.44 -8.90 -16.36
C LEU A 293 10.94 -8.66 -16.55
N PHE A 294 11.70 -8.52 -15.45
CA PHE A 294 13.15 -8.34 -15.46
C PHE A 294 13.87 -9.46 -16.21
N LEU A 295 13.30 -10.66 -16.24
CA LEU A 295 13.87 -11.84 -16.89
C LEU A 295 13.61 -11.89 -18.39
N ARG A 296 12.62 -11.14 -18.88
CA ARG A 296 12.28 -11.11 -20.31
C ARG A 296 13.36 -10.31 -21.05
N GLY A 297 14.10 -10.98 -21.93
CA GLY A 297 15.17 -10.34 -22.70
C GLY A 297 16.44 -9.99 -21.90
N ASN A 298 16.58 -10.46 -20.66
CA ASN A 298 17.75 -10.22 -19.82
C ASN A 298 18.52 -11.52 -19.54
N SER A 299 19.56 -11.76 -20.33
CA SER A 299 20.37 -12.98 -20.25
C SER A 299 21.10 -13.12 -18.91
N GLU A 300 21.62 -12.02 -18.37
CA GLU A 300 22.31 -12.01 -17.07
C GLU A 300 21.35 -12.25 -15.91
N GLY A 301 20.15 -11.65 -15.95
CA GLY A 301 19.08 -11.89 -15.00
C GLY A 301 18.63 -13.35 -14.99
N MET A 302 18.54 -13.97 -16.16
CA MET A 302 18.23 -15.39 -16.31
C MET A 302 19.34 -16.29 -15.74
N LYS A 303 20.62 -15.98 -16.00
CA LYS A 303 21.76 -16.69 -15.39
C LYS A 303 21.72 -16.59 -13.87
N PHE A 304 21.45 -15.41 -13.33
CA PHE A 304 21.32 -15.19 -11.89
C PHE A 304 20.16 -15.99 -11.29
N ARG A 305 18.98 -15.97 -11.94
CA ARG A 305 17.82 -16.77 -11.51
C ARG A 305 18.13 -18.26 -11.49
N LYS A 306 18.77 -18.80 -12.53
CA LYS A 306 19.15 -20.24 -12.57
C LYS A 306 20.03 -20.63 -11.37
N LYS A 307 20.99 -19.78 -10.98
CA LYS A 307 21.79 -19.99 -9.76
C LYS A 307 20.93 -20.05 -8.50
N LEU A 308 19.96 -19.13 -8.36
CA LEU A 308 19.02 -19.12 -7.22
C LEU A 308 18.09 -20.33 -7.22
N GLU A 309 17.60 -20.75 -8.38
CA GLU A 309 16.73 -21.92 -8.52
C GLU A 309 17.43 -23.19 -8.09
N LYS A 310 18.69 -23.38 -8.47
CA LYS A 310 19.50 -24.54 -8.03
C LYS A 310 19.64 -24.60 -6.50
N LYS A 311 19.76 -23.44 -5.84
CA LYS A 311 20.00 -23.36 -4.39
C LYS A 311 18.72 -23.35 -3.54
N HIS A 312 17.63 -22.78 -4.04
CA HIS A 312 16.43 -22.49 -3.23
C HIS A 312 15.11 -22.99 -3.84
N GLY A 313 15.13 -23.50 -5.07
CA GLY A 313 13.95 -23.93 -5.81
C GLY A 313 13.25 -22.78 -6.56
N LYS A 314 12.38 -23.16 -7.51
CA LYS A 314 11.67 -22.25 -8.43
C LYS A 314 10.82 -21.20 -7.73
N ALA A 315 10.08 -21.59 -6.69
CA ALA A 315 9.19 -20.66 -5.99
C ALA A 315 9.95 -19.57 -5.21
N LYS A 316 11.06 -19.94 -4.56
CA LYS A 316 11.84 -19.00 -3.75
C LYS A 316 12.73 -18.08 -4.59
N SER A 317 13.20 -18.53 -5.76
CA SER A 317 14.09 -17.76 -6.62
C SER A 317 13.50 -16.40 -7.02
N LEU A 318 12.23 -16.37 -7.45
CA LEU A 318 11.53 -15.12 -7.82
C LEU A 318 11.35 -14.18 -6.63
N SER A 319 11.05 -14.71 -5.44
CA SER A 319 10.93 -13.89 -4.23
C SER A 319 12.26 -13.25 -3.83
N ILE A 320 13.36 -14.00 -3.96
CA ILE A 320 14.72 -13.48 -3.71
C ILE A 320 15.07 -12.41 -4.75
N LEU A 321 14.74 -12.64 -6.02
CA LEU A 321 14.95 -11.65 -7.08
C LEU A 321 14.15 -10.37 -6.85
N ALA A 322 12.87 -10.48 -6.48
CA ALA A 322 12.03 -9.33 -6.14
C ALA A 322 12.60 -8.54 -4.96
N HIS A 323 13.10 -9.23 -3.92
CA HIS A 323 13.78 -8.58 -2.81
C HIS A 323 15.03 -7.83 -3.26
N LYS A 324 15.84 -8.45 -4.11
CA LYS A 324 17.06 -7.83 -4.65
C LYS A 324 16.75 -6.60 -5.52
N LEU A 325 15.72 -6.66 -6.36
CA LEU A 325 15.22 -5.51 -7.11
C LEU A 325 14.73 -4.38 -6.20
N GLY A 326 14.02 -4.71 -5.12
CA GLY A 326 13.64 -3.72 -4.12
C GLY A 326 14.85 -3.02 -3.49
N ARG A 327 15.89 -3.77 -3.12
CA ARG A 327 17.14 -3.18 -2.62
C ARG A 327 17.80 -2.28 -3.66
N ALA A 328 17.81 -2.69 -4.93
CA ALA A 328 18.36 -1.88 -6.01
C ALA A 328 17.59 -0.56 -6.18
N VAL A 329 16.26 -0.63 -6.23
CA VAL A 329 15.38 0.56 -6.31
C VAL A 329 15.61 1.51 -5.14
N TYR A 330 15.77 0.99 -3.92
CA TYR A 330 16.10 1.81 -2.76
C TYR A 330 17.36 2.64 -2.99
N TYR A 331 18.45 2.04 -3.48
CA TYR A 331 19.70 2.76 -3.73
C TYR A 331 19.65 3.66 -4.97
N VAL A 332 18.92 3.26 -6.01
CA VAL A 332 18.66 4.10 -7.20
C VAL A 332 18.00 5.42 -6.80
N LEU A 333 16.98 5.35 -5.94
CA LEU A 333 16.29 6.53 -5.43
C LEU A 333 17.12 7.29 -4.39
N LYS A 334 17.76 6.59 -3.44
CA LYS A 334 18.49 7.23 -2.34
C LYS A 334 19.80 7.91 -2.77
N ARG A 335 20.41 7.47 -3.87
CA ARG A 335 21.67 8.02 -4.42
C ARG A 335 21.46 8.85 -5.68
N ASP A 336 20.22 9.00 -6.13
CA ASP A 336 19.88 9.70 -7.36
C ASP A 336 20.62 9.22 -8.61
N GLN A 337 20.94 7.91 -8.67
CA GLN A 337 21.72 7.29 -9.74
C GLN A 337 20.87 6.31 -10.56
N ALA A 338 21.17 6.19 -11.85
CA ALA A 338 20.58 5.16 -12.70
C ALA A 338 20.96 3.75 -12.25
N PHE A 339 20.15 2.77 -12.64
CA PHE A 339 20.40 1.36 -12.36
C PHE A 339 21.67 0.87 -13.06
N ASP A 340 22.47 0.11 -12.33
CA ASP A 340 23.73 -0.48 -12.79
C ASP A 340 23.64 -2.00 -12.69
N MET A 341 23.58 -2.66 -13.86
CA MET A 341 23.43 -4.11 -13.96
C MET A 341 24.67 -4.87 -13.45
N ALA A 342 25.87 -4.33 -13.67
CA ALA A 342 27.11 -4.96 -13.22
C ALA A 342 27.17 -5.00 -11.69
N LYS A 343 26.80 -3.91 -11.01
CA LYS A 343 26.66 -3.88 -9.54
C LYS A 343 25.56 -4.82 -9.05
N PHE A 344 24.45 -4.88 -9.77
CA PHE A 344 23.33 -5.76 -9.42
C PHE A 344 23.74 -7.24 -9.44
N VAL A 345 24.53 -7.70 -10.42
CA VAL A 345 24.91 -9.11 -10.51
C VAL A 345 26.01 -9.50 -9.51
N ARG A 346 26.91 -8.57 -9.16
CA ARG A 346 28.06 -8.83 -8.24
C ARG A 346 27.67 -8.99 -6.76
N THR A 347 26.62 -8.31 -6.31
CA THR A 347 26.11 -8.38 -4.91
C THR A 347 25.07 -9.46 -4.72
#